data_AF-A0A495SQL6-F1
#
_entry.id   AF-A0A495SQL6-F1
#
_cell.length_a   1.000
_cell.length_b   1.000
_cell.length_c   1.000
_cell.angle_alpha   90.00
_cell.angle_beta   90.00
_cell.angle_gamma   90.00
#
_symmetry.space_group_name_H-M   'P 1'
#
loop_
_entity.id
_entity.type
_entity.pdbx_description
1 polymer ?
#
loop_
_entity_poly.entity_id
_entity_poly.type
_entity_poly.pdbx_seq_one_letter_code
_entity_poly.pdbx_strand_id
1 'polypeptide(L)'
;MKKLLISTLLLLGLSMHVSAQKHPPRPPEPPVPSRSEMINIKSRELDKKYQAEKKMISKHPLLSKKMKQEQIRTLTERYKREKRALRNLP
;
A
#
# COMPACT_ATOMS: atom_id res chain seq x y z
N MET A 1 59.95 -8.69 -2.31
CA MET A 1 58.61 -8.67 -2.92
C MET A 1 57.69 -9.76 -2.33
N LYS A 2 57.45 -9.77 -1.01
CA LYS A 2 56.63 -10.81 -0.33
C LYS A 2 55.22 -10.33 0.03
N LYS A 3 54.96 -9.02 -0.07
CA LYS A 3 53.70 -8.38 0.33
C LYS A 3 52.57 -8.52 -0.71
N LEU A 4 52.92 -8.83 -1.96
CA LEU A 4 51.94 -8.99 -3.04
C LEU A 4 51.22 -10.35 -3.01
N LEU A 5 51.88 -11.39 -2.48
CA LEU A 5 51.31 -12.72 -2.32
C LEU A 5 50.21 -12.77 -1.25
N ILE A 6 50.36 -11.99 -0.17
CA ILE A 6 49.36 -11.93 0.92
C ILE A 6 48.10 -11.21 0.43
N SER A 7 48.25 -10.12 -0.33
CA SER A 7 47.11 -9.39 -0.90
C SER A 7 46.31 -10.24 -1.88
N THR A 8 46.97 -11.06 -2.69
CA THR A 8 46.30 -11.95 -3.65
C THR A 8 45.59 -13.11 -2.97
N LEU A 9 46.18 -13.72 -1.95
CA LEU A 9 45.49 -14.74 -1.14
C LEU A 9 44.29 -14.18 -0.37
N LEU A 10 44.37 -12.94 0.12
CA LEU A 10 43.27 -12.29 0.83
C LEU A 10 42.12 -11.92 -0.12
N LEU A 11 42.43 -11.44 -1.33
CA LEU A 11 41.41 -11.16 -2.35
C LEU A 11 40.73 -12.45 -2.88
N LEU A 12 41.48 -13.54 -3.08
CA LEU A 12 40.88 -14.82 -3.47
C LEU A 12 40.09 -15.48 -2.33
N GLY A 13 40.50 -15.30 -1.07
CA GLY A 13 39.75 -15.80 0.08
C GLY A 13 38.42 -15.07 0.29
N LEU A 14 38.36 -13.76 0.02
CA LEU A 14 37.14 -12.96 0.16
C LEU A 14 36.09 -13.26 -0.93
N SER A 15 36.51 -13.62 -2.15
CA SER A 15 35.57 -13.84 -3.27
C SER A 15 34.74 -15.12 -3.15
N MET A 16 35.20 -16.12 -2.39
CA MET A 16 34.46 -17.37 -2.18
C MET A 16 33.33 -17.27 -1.14
N HIS A 17 33.26 -16.20 -0.34
CA HIS A 17 32.30 -16.14 0.78
C HIS A 17 30.92 -15.56 0.41
N VAL A 18 30.76 -14.98 -0.79
CA VAL A 18 29.48 -14.37 -1.24
C VAL A 18 28.51 -15.39 -1.84
N SER A 19 29.00 -16.46 -2.48
CA SER A 19 28.13 -17.45 -3.14
C SER A 19 27.55 -18.52 -2.22
N ALA A 20 27.90 -18.51 -0.93
CA ALA A 20 27.42 -19.47 0.06
C ALA A 20 26.41 -18.89 1.07
N GLN A 21 25.92 -17.67 0.88
CA GLN A 21 24.71 -17.22 1.57
C GLN A 21 23.50 -17.94 0.97
N LYS A 22 23.28 -19.17 1.41
CA LYS A 22 21.99 -19.86 1.32
C LYS A 22 20.98 -18.90 1.93
N HIS A 23 20.19 -18.25 1.07
CA HIS A 23 19.17 -17.30 1.48
C HIS A 23 18.40 -17.95 2.63
N PRO A 24 18.31 -17.32 3.82
CA PRO A 24 17.52 -17.89 4.90
C PRO A 24 16.13 -18.20 4.32
N PRO A 25 15.51 -19.34 4.68
CA PRO A 25 14.18 -19.66 4.19
C PRO A 25 13.32 -18.41 4.39
N ARG A 26 12.81 -17.87 3.28
CA ARG A 26 11.99 -16.66 3.29
C ARG A 26 10.96 -16.86 4.40
N PRO A 27 10.87 -15.97 5.42
CA PRO A 27 9.84 -16.10 6.43
C PRO A 27 8.50 -16.29 5.72
N PRO A 28 7.60 -17.15 6.24
CA PRO A 28 6.35 -17.47 5.57
C PRO A 28 5.68 -16.16 5.17
N GLU A 29 5.55 -15.95 3.85
CA GLU A 29 4.92 -14.74 3.33
C GLU A 29 3.54 -14.61 3.98
N PRO A 30 3.18 -13.43 4.52
CA PRO A 30 1.85 -13.24 5.06
C PRO A 30 0.83 -13.67 4.00
N PRO A 31 -0.21 -14.44 4.37
CA PRO A 31 -1.16 -14.97 3.40
C PRO A 31 -1.69 -13.81 2.57
N VAL A 32 -1.36 -13.82 1.27
CA VAL A 32 -1.84 -12.81 0.34
C VAL A 32 -3.36 -12.89 0.37
N PRO A 33 -4.07 -11.77 0.66
CA PRO A 33 -5.52 -11.81 0.80
C PRO A 33 -6.13 -12.32 -0.50
N SER A 34 -7.14 -13.17 -0.37
CA SER A 34 -7.95 -13.61 -1.51
C SER A 34 -8.56 -12.39 -2.21
N ARG A 35 -8.89 -12.51 -3.49
CA ARG A 35 -9.50 -11.40 -4.26
C ARG A 35 -10.72 -10.81 -3.55
N SER A 36 -11.57 -11.68 -2.98
CA SER A 36 -12.75 -11.28 -2.21
C SER A 36 -12.40 -10.53 -0.93
N GLU A 37 -11.37 -10.97 -0.19
CA GLU A 37 -10.88 -10.26 1.00
C GLU A 37 -10.31 -8.89 0.63
N MET A 38 -9.56 -8.80 -0.48
CA MET A 38 -9.01 -7.55 -0.97
C MET A 38 -10.11 -6.54 -1.35
N ILE A 39 -11.15 -6.99 -2.06
CA ILE A 39 -12.34 -6.16 -2.37
C ILE A 39 -13.02 -5.72 -1.09
N ASN A 40 -13.17 -6.61 -0.11
CA ASN A 40 -13.79 -6.29 1.17
C ASN A 40 -12.98 -5.24 1.95
N ILE A 41 -11.66 -5.39 2.04
CA ILE A 41 -10.76 -4.42 2.67
C ILE A 41 -10.91 -3.06 1.98
N LYS A 42 -10.83 -3.03 0.64
CA LYS A 42 -10.95 -1.80 -0.15
C LYS A 42 -12.32 -1.13 0.01
N SER A 43 -13.39 -1.92 0.10
CA SER A 43 -14.74 -1.39 0.34
C SER A 43 -14.88 -0.75 1.72
N ARG A 44 -14.25 -1.33 2.75
CA ARG A 44 -14.26 -0.78 4.12
C ARG A 44 -13.44 0.51 4.19
N GLU A 45 -12.29 0.56 3.52
CA GLU A 45 -11.48 1.78 3.42
C GLU A 45 -12.22 2.91 2.70
N LEU A 46 -12.91 2.59 1.61
CA LEU A 46 -13.75 3.52 0.87
C LEU A 46 -14.86 4.11 1.75
N ASP A 47 -15.54 3.26 2.53
CA ASP A 47 -16.57 3.70 3.48
C ASP A 47 -15.99 4.62 4.57
N LYS A 48 -14.79 4.31 5.11
CA LYS A 48 -14.09 5.16 6.08
C LYS A 48 -13.74 6.53 5.49
N LYS A 49 -13.18 6.57 4.29
CA LYS A 49 -12.83 7.81 3.58
C LYS A 49 -14.05 8.69 3.36
N TYR A 50 -15.14 8.11 2.85
CA TYR A 50 -16.41 8.81 2.66
C TYR A 50 -16.91 9.47 3.95
N GLN A 51 -16.91 8.73 5.07
CA GLN A 51 -17.40 9.27 6.33
C GLN A 51 -16.49 10.36 6.91
N ALA A 52 -15.17 10.21 6.76
CA ALA A 52 -14.22 11.22 7.18
C ALA A 52 -14.43 12.53 6.39
N GLU A 53 -14.51 12.44 5.07
CA GLU A 53 -14.67 13.60 4.19
C GLU A 53 -16.03 14.28 4.39
N LYS A 54 -17.10 13.50 4.53
CA LYS A 54 -18.44 14.02 4.85
C LYS A 54 -18.45 14.81 6.16
N LYS A 55 -17.76 14.32 7.20
CA LYS A 55 -17.62 15.03 8.48
C LYS A 55 -16.82 16.32 8.32
N MET A 56 -15.75 16.31 7.52
CA MET A 56 -14.94 17.50 7.24
C MET A 56 -15.76 18.59 6.53
N ILE A 57 -16.52 18.23 5.50
CA ILE A 57 -17.40 19.17 4.77
C ILE A 57 -18.46 19.75 5.72
N SER A 58 -19.09 18.91 6.53
CA SER A 58 -20.13 19.35 7.48
C SER A 58 -19.59 20.34 8.51
N LYS A 59 -18.41 20.07 9.07
CA LYS A 59 -17.74 20.91 10.07
C LYS A 59 -17.01 22.12 9.48
N HIS A 60 -16.96 22.28 8.16
CA HIS A 60 -16.19 23.34 7.54
C HIS A 60 -16.72 24.73 7.93
N PRO A 61 -15.89 25.62 8.52
CA PRO A 61 -16.36 26.89 9.06
C PRO A 61 -16.72 27.92 7.98
N LEU A 62 -15.99 27.93 6.86
CA LEU A 62 -16.14 28.95 5.81
C LEU A 62 -17.16 28.62 4.70
N LEU A 63 -17.71 27.39 4.69
CA LEU A 63 -18.63 26.99 3.63
C LEU A 63 -20.07 27.34 4.00
N SER A 64 -20.79 27.93 3.04
CA SER A 64 -22.23 28.13 3.17
C SER A 64 -22.97 26.78 3.18
N LYS A 65 -24.20 26.77 3.72
CA LYS A 65 -25.04 25.56 3.76
C LYS A 65 -25.25 24.94 2.37
N LYS A 66 -25.45 25.78 1.34
CA LYS A 66 -25.65 25.33 -0.05
C LYS A 66 -24.38 24.66 -0.60
N MET A 67 -23.22 25.28 -0.39
CA MET A 67 -21.94 24.71 -0.83
C MET A 67 -21.63 23.38 -0.14
N LYS A 68 -21.90 23.26 1.17
CA LYS A 68 -21.75 21.99 1.89
C LYS A 68 -22.63 20.89 1.31
N GLN A 69 -23.89 21.21 0.99
CA GLN A 69 -24.82 20.25 0.37
C GLN A 69 -24.32 19.80 -1.00
N GLU A 70 -23.84 20.72 -1.82
CA GLU A 70 -23.29 20.43 -3.14
C GLU A 70 -22.05 19.53 -3.04
N GLN A 71 -21.10 19.87 -2.17
CA GLN A 71 -19.92 19.03 -1.92
C GLN A 71 -20.29 17.62 -1.42
N ILE A 72 -21.26 17.51 -0.50
CA ILE A 72 -21.74 16.20 -0.04
C ILE A 72 -22.39 15.41 -1.18
N ARG A 73 -23.12 16.08 -2.07
CA ARG A 73 -23.74 15.44 -3.25
C ARG A 73 -22.66 14.90 -4.19
N THR A 74 -21.68 15.72 -4.56
CA THR A 74 -20.55 15.32 -5.40
C THR A 74 -19.77 14.16 -4.77
N LEU A 75 -19.50 14.24 -3.47
CA LEU A 75 -18.84 13.17 -2.71
C LEU A 75 -19.65 11.87 -2.76
N THR A 76 -20.97 11.95 -2.60
CA THR A 76 -21.87 10.78 -2.64
C THR A 76 -21.93 10.15 -4.02
N GLU A 77 -21.94 10.95 -5.09
CA GLU A 77 -21.91 10.46 -6.47
C GLU A 77 -20.60 9.73 -6.79
N ARG A 78 -19.45 10.30 -6.40
CA ARG A 78 -18.14 9.66 -6.51
C ARG A 78 -18.12 8.33 -5.75
N TYR A 79 -18.56 8.33 -4.50
CA TYR A 79 -18.64 7.14 -3.66
C TYR A 79 -19.47 6.02 -4.31
N LYS A 80 -20.65 6.36 -4.86
CA LYS A 80 -21.50 5.38 -5.56
C LYS A 80 -20.81 4.80 -6.79
N ARG A 81 -20.11 5.64 -7.57
CA ARG A 81 -19.36 5.20 -8.76
C ARG A 81 -18.25 4.23 -8.38
N GLU A 82 -17.44 4.56 -7.38
CA GLU A 82 -16.36 3.71 -6.91
C GLU A 82 -16.88 2.41 -6.29
N LYS A 83 -17.97 2.46 -5.52
CA LYS A 83 -18.59 1.25 -4.94
C LYS A 83 -19.16 0.31 -6.01
N ARG A 84 -19.69 0.85 -7.11
CA ARG A 84 -20.10 0.06 -8.28
C ARG A 84 -18.89 -0.54 -9.00
N ALA A 85 -17.83 0.23 -9.20
CA ALA A 85 -16.59 -0.27 -9.79
C ALA A 85 -15.99 -1.43 -8.99
N LEU A 86 -15.98 -1.33 -7.66
CA LEU A 86 -15.50 -2.42 -6.78
C LEU A 86 -16.34 -3.70 -6.88
N ARG A 87 -17.66 -3.58 -7.13
CA ARG A 87 -18.56 -4.72 -7.30
C ARG A 87 -18.41 -5.39 -8.66
N ASN A 88 -18.03 -4.62 -9.68
CA ASN A 88 -17.84 -5.10 -11.06
C ASN A 88 -16.39 -5.55 -11.33
N LEU A 89 -15.53 -5.61 -10.30
CA LEU A 89 -14.19 -6.17 -10.45
C LEU A 89 -14.31 -7.68 -10.73
N PRO A 90 -13.68 -8.19 -11.81
CA PRO A 90 -13.71 -9.61 -12.18
C PRO A 90 -12.90 -10.51 -11.25
#